data_AF-A0A2E2NZL0-F1
#
_entry.id   AF-A0A2E2NZL0-F1
#
_cell.length_a   1.000
_cell.length_b   1.000
_cell.length_c   1.000
_cell.angle_alpha   90.00
_cell.angle_beta   90.00
_cell.angle_gamma   90.00
#
_symmetry.space_group_name_H-M   'P 1'
#
loop_
_entity.id
_entity.type
_entity.pdbx_description
1 polymer ?
#
loop_
_entity_poly.entity_id
_entity_poly.type
_entity_poly.pdbx_seq_one_letter_code
_entity_poly.pdbx_strand_id
1 'polypeptide(L)'
;MKSAQNQSIAIAVLPFKNRSSDQESEFFCDGITEEIINALSKIEQLKVTSRTSSFYFKDQNASLDEIAEKLGVDVVLEGSVRLAGDTIRIQAQLVDIEEDREFWSESWDRKMDNLFEVQDEIALLIADKLRENEGHMSFSDHLVEKRTDNLDAYEHYLKGRFFFTQWNAEASNKAIEHFQKAVDIDPQLIDAHLGLADSYSFMAVAGYAPREEAWMKAIQSIEVAKGINPDDEGLNYMLANQAFFTEADFGAAMNYALKSVKAEPSYPEAHRFLSFCYSLMGDFKKAKEHILFAKSIDPLNSETRFFEANYYYRSGEYDKSEKIINELLEENDKNLPALIVGIYLHIKAGRLKEARSTIDAVPEEMFTSDERLGLLAIIDQLDGETSSSAIKELEEHAKDLQAHHAHSYLFILNAIREDYDGAFEVLQQLFESNSSILLLGFSDPLAESIRKDSRFPQLNEKVYAIGAELPKESNKKKKEIDEDQVSAEAEQLINYLEDEQAYLNPGLSLRGLAEQINMHPNHLSWLLNEFIGKNFNEFINSKRIEYFKKAALEPNNSHISLLGLAFESGFNSKTVFNTAFKKEVGMTPGEYVKSQK
;
A
#
# COMPACT_ATOMS: atom_id res chain seq x y z
N MET A 1 19.99 1.50 27.52
CA MET A 1 19.74 2.47 26.42
C MET A 1 19.53 1.66 25.16
N LYS A 2 18.25 1.41 24.80
CA LYS A 2 17.92 0.92 23.46
C LYS A 2 18.18 2.09 22.52
N SER A 3 19.03 1.92 21.53
CA SER A 3 19.05 2.82 20.37
C SER A 3 17.63 2.86 19.82
N ALA A 4 17.03 4.05 19.76
CA ALA A 4 15.77 4.27 19.06
C ALA A 4 16.01 3.93 17.57
N GLN A 5 15.75 2.69 17.19
CA GLN A 5 15.45 2.37 15.80
C GLN A 5 14.13 3.09 15.51
N ASN A 6 14.11 3.94 14.50
CA ASN A 6 12.90 4.45 13.84
C ASN A 6 11.85 3.33 13.77
N GLN A 7 10.89 3.31 14.70
CA GLN A 7 9.67 2.54 14.50
C GLN A 7 8.75 3.49 13.76
N SER A 8 8.51 3.21 12.48
CA SER A 8 7.46 3.87 11.72
C SER A 8 6.13 3.54 12.39
N ILE A 9 5.36 4.56 12.78
CA ILE A 9 4.00 4.35 13.29
C ILE A 9 3.13 3.82 12.17
N ALA A 10 2.34 2.80 12.45
CA ALA A 10 1.40 2.23 11.51
C ALA A 10 -0.02 2.77 11.76
N ILE A 11 -0.67 3.28 10.71
CA ILE A 11 -2.02 3.84 10.79
C ILE A 11 -2.96 3.20 9.78
N ALA A 12 -4.22 2.98 10.18
CA ALA A 12 -5.32 2.71 9.26
C ALA A 12 -6.29 3.90 9.22
N VAL A 13 -6.75 4.27 8.03
CA VAL A 13 -7.80 5.28 7.84
C VAL A 13 -9.06 4.56 7.41
N LEU A 14 -9.99 4.39 8.33
CA LEU A 14 -11.22 3.65 8.06
C LEU A 14 -12.18 4.48 7.19
N PRO A 15 -13.02 3.81 6.37
CA PRO A 15 -14.04 4.49 5.58
C PRO A 15 -14.89 5.43 6.42
N PHE A 16 -14.88 6.72 6.05
CA PHE A 16 -15.66 7.72 6.76
C PHE A 16 -17.15 7.40 6.61
N LYS A 17 -17.85 7.33 7.74
CA LYS A 17 -19.26 6.96 7.77
C LYS A 17 -20.12 8.06 7.12
N ASN A 18 -20.94 7.70 6.15
CA ASN A 18 -21.93 8.61 5.60
C ASN A 18 -23.07 8.84 6.62
N ARG A 19 -23.26 10.10 7.04
CA ARG A 19 -24.33 10.55 7.95
C ARG A 19 -25.37 11.41 7.25
N SER A 20 -25.32 11.43 5.92
CA SER A 20 -26.29 12.09 5.03
C SER A 20 -27.49 11.15 4.81
N SER A 21 -28.59 11.70 4.28
CA SER A 21 -29.78 10.90 3.93
C SER A 21 -29.68 10.24 2.54
N ASP A 22 -28.68 10.63 1.76
CA ASP A 22 -28.51 10.26 0.36
C ASP A 22 -27.37 9.24 0.20
N GLN A 23 -27.64 8.19 -0.58
CA GLN A 23 -26.70 7.14 -0.91
C GLN A 23 -25.70 7.58 -1.99
N GLU A 24 -26.02 8.61 -2.79
CA GLU A 24 -25.07 9.20 -3.75
C GLU A 24 -23.89 9.86 -3.03
N SER A 25 -24.08 10.32 -1.79
CA SER A 25 -23.00 10.86 -0.94
C SER A 25 -22.01 9.81 -0.43
N GLU A 26 -22.25 8.52 -0.68
CA GLU A 26 -21.37 7.45 -0.21
C GLU A 26 -19.99 7.49 -0.89
N PHE A 27 -19.97 7.61 -2.22
CA PHE A 27 -18.73 7.73 -2.99
C PHE A 27 -17.93 8.97 -2.61
N PHE A 28 -18.63 10.02 -2.19
CA PHE A 28 -18.00 11.23 -1.69
C PHE A 28 -17.23 11.01 -0.38
N CYS A 29 -17.83 10.29 0.57
CA CYS A 29 -17.19 9.92 1.83
C CYS A 29 -15.96 9.03 1.58
N ASP A 30 -16.10 8.11 0.62
CA ASP A 30 -15.03 7.23 0.19
C ASP A 30 -13.85 8.01 -0.43
N GLY A 31 -14.15 9.04 -1.23
CA GLY A 31 -13.13 9.93 -1.78
C GLY A 31 -12.34 10.70 -0.73
N ILE A 32 -13.00 11.25 0.29
CA ILE A 32 -12.31 11.90 1.41
C ILE A 32 -11.38 10.91 2.13
N THR A 33 -11.86 9.70 2.37
CA THR A 33 -11.05 8.65 3.02
C THR A 33 -9.82 8.31 2.19
N GLU A 34 -10.00 8.10 0.88
CA GLU A 34 -8.92 7.78 -0.06
C GLU A 34 -7.89 8.92 -0.15
N GLU A 35 -8.33 10.18 -0.17
CA GLU A 35 -7.40 11.32 -0.24
C GLU A 35 -6.56 11.43 1.04
N ILE A 36 -7.16 11.18 2.22
CA ILE A 36 -6.40 11.16 3.47
C ILE A 36 -5.38 10.02 3.47
N ILE A 37 -5.75 8.82 3.00
CA ILE A 37 -4.80 7.70 2.85
C ILE A 37 -3.62 8.12 1.96
N ASN A 38 -3.91 8.69 0.78
CA ASN A 38 -2.88 9.09 -0.18
C ASN A 38 -1.96 10.18 0.38
N ALA A 39 -2.53 11.18 1.06
CA ALA A 39 -1.78 12.27 1.66
C ALA A 39 -0.82 11.79 2.77
N LEU A 40 -1.31 10.91 3.65
CA LEU A 40 -0.51 10.37 4.75
C LEU A 40 0.55 9.38 4.27
N SER A 41 0.30 8.65 3.18
CA SER A 41 1.22 7.64 2.63
C SER A 41 2.55 8.24 2.16
N LYS A 42 2.55 9.51 1.76
CA LYS A 42 3.75 10.27 1.36
C LYS A 42 4.70 10.58 2.52
N ILE A 43 4.29 10.36 3.78
CA ILE A 43 5.11 10.65 4.95
C ILE A 43 6.04 9.45 5.21
N GLU A 44 7.34 9.60 4.91
CA GLU A 44 8.35 8.52 5.02
C GLU A 44 8.36 7.81 6.40
N GLN A 45 8.01 8.51 7.49
CA GLN A 45 8.02 7.94 8.85
C GLN A 45 6.70 7.26 9.23
N LEU A 46 5.68 7.30 8.37
CA LEU A 46 4.35 6.77 8.63
C LEU A 46 4.07 5.60 7.69
N LYS A 47 3.62 4.48 8.26
CA LYS A 47 3.16 3.33 7.49
C LYS A 47 1.64 3.39 7.43
N VAL A 48 1.10 3.76 6.27
CA VAL A 48 -0.35 3.87 6.08
C VAL A 48 -0.90 2.61 5.44
N THR A 49 -2.00 2.10 5.98
CA THR A 49 -2.73 0.97 5.38
C THR A 49 -3.41 1.43 4.09
N SER A 50 -3.35 0.61 3.04
CA SER A 50 -3.96 0.93 1.76
C SER A 50 -5.48 1.10 1.86
N ARG A 51 -6.04 1.78 0.86
CA ARG A 51 -7.47 1.89 0.63
C ARG A 51 -8.18 0.53 0.63
N THR A 52 -7.66 -0.47 -0.09
CA THR A 52 -8.35 -1.76 -0.26
C THR A 52 -8.52 -2.46 1.09
N SER A 53 -7.44 -2.53 1.88
CA SER A 53 -7.49 -3.14 3.20
C SER A 53 -8.31 -2.34 4.21
N SER A 54 -8.26 -1.01 4.16
CA SER A 54 -9.10 -0.18 5.03
C SER A 54 -10.58 -0.34 4.70
N PHE A 55 -10.93 -0.40 3.42
CA PHE A 55 -12.30 -0.55 2.94
C PHE A 55 -12.85 -1.95 3.08
N TYR A 56 -12.01 -2.95 3.34
CA TYR A 56 -12.49 -4.29 3.71
C TYR A 56 -13.49 -4.21 4.86
N PHE A 57 -13.23 -3.38 5.88
CA PHE A 57 -14.09 -3.22 7.05
C PHE A 57 -15.33 -2.36 6.82
N LYS A 58 -15.53 -1.82 5.60
CA LYS A 58 -16.73 -1.06 5.28
C LYS A 58 -17.96 -1.92 5.51
N ASP A 59 -18.95 -1.37 6.22
CA ASP A 59 -20.20 -2.05 6.59
C ASP A 59 -20.03 -3.33 7.44
N GLN A 60 -18.83 -3.62 7.95
CA GLN A 60 -18.58 -4.71 8.88
C GLN A 60 -18.68 -4.24 10.34
N ASN A 61 -19.23 -5.09 11.20
CA ASN A 61 -19.19 -4.88 12.66
C ASN A 61 -17.93 -5.52 13.25
N ALA A 62 -16.76 -4.96 12.92
CA ALA A 62 -15.49 -5.33 13.53
C ALA A 62 -15.14 -4.37 14.68
N SER A 63 -14.56 -4.90 15.74
CA SER A 63 -13.98 -4.10 16.83
C SER A 63 -12.65 -3.47 16.40
N LEU A 64 -12.24 -2.39 17.07
CA LEU A 64 -10.94 -1.74 16.79
C LEU A 64 -9.76 -2.70 17.01
N ASP A 65 -9.84 -3.58 18.00
CA ASP A 65 -8.83 -4.62 18.24
C ASP A 65 -8.70 -5.59 17.05
N GLU A 66 -9.83 -6.07 16.51
CA GLU A 66 -9.83 -6.96 15.35
C GLU A 66 -9.30 -6.26 14.09
N ILE A 67 -9.64 -4.98 13.91
CA ILE A 67 -9.14 -4.15 12.81
C ILE A 67 -7.63 -3.98 12.94
N ALA A 68 -7.15 -3.63 14.13
CA ALA A 68 -5.74 -3.40 14.39
C ALA A 68 -4.91 -4.67 14.24
N GLU A 69 -5.41 -5.82 14.70
CA GLU A 69 -4.75 -7.12 14.53
C GLU A 69 -4.64 -7.50 13.05
N LYS A 70 -5.73 -7.34 12.28
CA LYS A 70 -5.75 -7.70 10.85
C LYS A 70 -4.92 -6.77 9.97
N LEU A 71 -4.88 -5.47 10.31
CA LEU A 71 -4.15 -4.47 9.53
C LEU A 71 -2.70 -4.28 10.03
N GLY A 72 -2.40 -4.69 11.27
CA GLY A 72 -1.11 -4.48 11.90
C GLY A 72 -0.79 -2.99 12.08
N VAL A 73 -1.70 -2.27 12.76
CA VAL A 73 -1.63 -0.81 12.97
C VAL A 73 -1.64 -0.43 14.44
N ASP A 74 -0.98 0.67 14.77
CA ASP A 74 -0.87 1.25 16.11
C ASP A 74 -1.96 2.32 16.35
N VAL A 75 -2.36 3.00 15.28
CA VAL A 75 -3.34 4.09 15.31
C VAL A 75 -4.45 3.83 14.29
N VAL A 76 -5.69 4.18 14.64
CA VAL A 76 -6.83 4.18 13.73
C VAL A 76 -7.42 5.58 13.62
N LEU A 77 -7.61 6.05 12.39
CA LEU A 77 -8.40 7.23 12.06
C LEU A 77 -9.82 6.78 11.70
N GLU A 78 -10.80 7.21 12.50
CA GLU A 78 -12.22 7.08 12.20
C GLU A 78 -12.82 8.45 11.86
N GLY A 79 -13.88 8.45 11.06
CA GLY A 79 -14.56 9.69 10.74
C GLY A 79 -15.98 9.51 10.24
N SER A 80 -16.64 10.65 10.03
CA SER A 80 -17.93 10.70 9.37
C SER A 80 -18.10 11.98 8.57
N VAL A 81 -18.88 11.88 7.50
CA VAL A 81 -19.22 13.02 6.64
C VAL A 81 -20.73 13.15 6.59
N ARG A 82 -21.23 14.37 6.72
CA ARG A 82 -22.63 14.71 6.49
C ARG A 82 -22.69 15.85 5.49
N LEU A 83 -23.37 15.60 4.37
CA LEU A 83 -23.74 16.62 3.41
C LEU A 83 -25.13 17.18 3.76
N ALA A 84 -25.24 18.51 3.80
CA ALA A 84 -26.48 19.22 4.03
C ALA A 84 -26.53 20.49 3.15
N GLY A 85 -27.15 20.36 1.97
CA GLY A 85 -27.16 21.44 0.98
C GLY A 85 -25.77 21.64 0.38
N ASP A 86 -25.23 22.85 0.45
CA ASP A 86 -23.88 23.21 -0.01
C ASP A 86 -22.78 23.03 1.06
N THR A 87 -23.16 22.58 2.26
CA THR A 87 -22.28 22.49 3.42
C THR A 87 -21.96 21.02 3.74
N ILE A 88 -20.66 20.74 3.88
CA ILE A 88 -20.12 19.46 4.32
C ILE A 88 -19.69 19.61 5.78
N ARG A 89 -20.18 18.73 6.65
CA ARG A 89 -19.65 18.52 7.99
C ARG A 89 -18.77 17.29 7.99
N ILE A 90 -17.49 17.46 8.30
CA ILE A 90 -16.54 16.37 8.47
C ILE A 90 -16.22 16.24 9.95
N GLN A 91 -16.19 15.02 10.46
CA GLN A 91 -15.73 14.68 11.81
C GLN A 91 -14.65 13.62 11.68
N ALA A 92 -13.55 13.78 12.40
CA ALA A 92 -12.46 12.82 12.41
C ALA A 92 -11.92 12.65 13.83
N GLN A 93 -11.46 11.45 14.15
CA GLN A 93 -10.86 11.11 15.44
C GLN A 93 -9.70 10.13 15.27
N LEU A 94 -8.63 10.34 16.03
CA LEU A 94 -7.48 9.44 16.09
C LEU A 94 -7.53 8.65 17.40
N VAL A 95 -7.44 7.33 17.27
CA VAL A 95 -7.50 6.37 18.37
C VAL A 95 -6.20 5.60 18.42
N ASP A 96 -5.55 5.64 19.58
CA ASP A 96 -4.42 4.78 19.93
C ASP A 96 -4.96 3.41 20.34
N ILE A 97 -4.46 2.35 19.69
CA ILE A 97 -4.93 0.98 19.92
C ILE A 97 -4.35 0.38 21.20
N GLU A 98 -3.09 0.66 21.55
CA GLU A 98 -2.47 0.09 22.75
C GLU A 98 -3.13 0.65 24.02
N GLU A 99 -3.47 1.94 24.01
CA GLU A 99 -4.13 2.62 25.13
C GLU A 99 -5.67 2.57 25.07
N ASP A 100 -6.27 2.02 24.01
CA ASP A 100 -7.71 2.05 23.69
C ASP A 100 -8.32 3.46 23.93
N ARG A 101 -7.68 4.47 23.32
CA ARG A 101 -7.95 5.87 23.66
C ARG A 101 -7.96 6.79 22.44
N GLU A 102 -9.06 7.52 22.31
CA GLU A 102 -9.12 8.73 21.49
C GLU A 102 -8.21 9.83 22.08
N PHE A 103 -7.16 10.20 21.33
CA PHE A 103 -6.26 11.29 21.73
C PHE A 103 -6.53 12.59 20.98
N TRP A 104 -7.27 12.54 19.87
CA TRP A 104 -7.70 13.72 19.13
C TRP A 104 -9.05 13.48 18.44
N SER A 105 -9.89 14.51 18.40
CA SER A 105 -11.14 14.54 17.65
C SER A 105 -11.47 15.96 17.27
N GLU A 106 -11.95 16.17 16.05
CA GLU A 106 -12.30 17.49 15.54
C GLU A 106 -13.44 17.44 14.52
N SER A 107 -14.12 18.58 14.35
CA SER A 107 -15.23 18.74 13.41
C SER A 107 -15.11 20.04 12.63
N TRP A 108 -15.28 19.95 11.31
CA TRP A 108 -15.25 21.09 10.40
C TRP A 108 -16.54 21.20 9.63
N ASP A 109 -17.05 22.43 9.51
CA ASP A 109 -18.08 22.80 8.55
C ASP A 109 -17.42 23.56 7.40
N ARG A 110 -17.60 23.08 6.17
CA ARG A 110 -16.98 23.62 4.95
C ARG A 110 -17.98 23.64 3.79
N LYS A 111 -17.74 24.53 2.81
CA LYS A 111 -18.53 24.55 1.57
C LYS A 111 -18.00 23.52 0.58
N MET A 112 -18.90 22.92 -0.19
CA MET A 112 -18.56 21.90 -1.21
C MET A 112 -17.58 22.45 -2.27
N ASP A 113 -17.73 23.71 -2.67
CA ASP A 113 -16.88 24.34 -3.71
C ASP A 113 -15.40 24.46 -3.29
N ASN A 114 -15.08 24.31 -2.00
CA ASN A 114 -13.73 24.37 -1.46
C ASN A 114 -13.17 22.96 -1.13
N LEU A 115 -13.78 21.88 -1.61
CA LEU A 115 -13.46 20.52 -1.18
C LEU A 115 -11.97 20.17 -1.25
N PHE A 116 -11.33 20.45 -2.38
CA PHE A 116 -9.92 20.09 -2.58
C PHE A 116 -8.99 20.85 -1.64
N GLU A 117 -9.28 22.12 -1.35
CA GLU A 117 -8.54 22.90 -0.34
C GLU A 117 -8.73 22.32 1.07
N VAL A 118 -9.95 21.86 1.35
CA VAL A 118 -10.32 21.26 2.64
C VAL A 118 -9.65 19.91 2.84
N GLN A 119 -9.43 19.13 1.79
CA GLN A 119 -8.75 17.83 1.87
C GLN A 119 -7.28 17.98 2.30
N ASP A 120 -6.53 18.92 1.71
CA ASP A 120 -5.14 19.19 2.13
C ASP A 120 -5.09 19.72 3.56
N GLU A 121 -5.98 20.67 3.92
CA GLU A 121 -6.08 21.21 5.28
C GLU A 121 -6.31 20.10 6.32
N ILE A 122 -7.26 19.19 6.06
CA ILE A 122 -7.60 18.09 6.98
C ILE A 122 -6.46 17.08 7.06
N ALA A 123 -5.86 16.69 5.93
CA ALA A 123 -4.76 15.74 5.92
C ALA A 123 -3.52 16.28 6.66
N LEU A 124 -3.17 17.55 6.44
CA LEU A 124 -2.08 18.23 7.15
C LEU A 124 -2.35 18.29 8.66
N LEU A 125 -3.58 18.60 9.05
CA LEU A 125 -3.96 18.66 10.45
C LEU A 125 -3.88 17.28 11.11
N ILE A 126 -4.34 16.22 10.44
CA ILE A 126 -4.19 14.83 10.93
C ILE A 126 -2.71 14.47 11.07
N ALA A 127 -1.88 14.76 10.07
CA ALA A 127 -0.44 14.53 10.11
C ALA A 127 0.25 15.31 11.25
N ASP A 128 -0.15 16.56 11.48
CA ASP A 128 0.32 17.38 12.59
C ASP A 128 -0.07 16.76 13.93
N LYS A 129 -1.29 16.23 14.07
CA LYS A 129 -1.75 15.60 15.31
C LYS A 129 -1.08 14.26 15.59
N LEU A 130 -0.82 13.47 14.55
CA LEU A 130 0.02 12.28 14.66
C LEU A 130 1.43 12.66 15.11
N ARG A 131 2.05 13.67 14.49
CA ARG A 131 3.38 14.15 14.87
C ARG A 131 3.45 14.69 16.30
N GLU A 132 2.39 15.34 16.77
CA GLU A 132 2.29 15.86 18.12
C GLU A 132 2.25 14.74 19.17
N ASN A 133 1.62 13.61 18.84
CA ASN A 133 1.36 12.50 19.76
C ASN A 133 2.38 11.35 19.68
N GLU A 134 2.78 10.98 18.46
CA GLU A 134 3.53 9.74 18.20
C GLU A 134 5.04 9.98 18.08
N GLY A 135 5.43 11.17 17.64
CA GLY A 135 6.83 11.57 17.56
C GLY A 135 7.21 12.23 16.25
N HIS A 136 8.51 12.31 15.98
CA HIS A 136 9.01 13.12 14.89
C HIS A 136 8.64 12.56 13.51
N MET A 137 7.96 13.40 12.72
CA MET A 137 7.67 13.18 11.31
C MET A 137 8.04 14.43 10.52
N SER A 138 8.57 14.24 9.32
CA SER A 138 8.95 15.33 8.44
C SER A 138 8.17 15.23 7.13
N PHE A 139 7.38 16.25 6.85
CA PHE A 139 6.59 16.37 5.63
C PHE A 139 6.55 17.82 5.15
N SER A 140 6.11 18.02 3.91
CA SER A 140 5.90 19.34 3.30
C SER A 140 4.71 20.05 3.93
N ASP A 141 4.63 21.38 3.78
CA ASP A 141 3.45 22.17 4.18
C ASP A 141 2.21 21.89 3.30
N HIS A 142 2.34 21.01 2.31
CA HIS A 142 1.28 20.45 1.47
C HIS A 142 1.48 18.95 1.34
N LEU A 143 0.44 18.16 1.56
CA LEU A 143 0.46 16.70 1.44
C LEU A 143 -0.34 16.21 0.23
N VAL A 144 -1.41 16.93 -0.11
CA VAL A 144 -2.29 16.62 -1.23
C VAL A 144 -1.81 17.41 -2.44
N GLU A 145 -1.52 16.70 -3.53
CA GLU A 145 -1.42 17.34 -4.83
C GLU A 145 -2.80 17.37 -5.45
N LYS A 146 -3.19 18.53 -5.97
CA LYS A 146 -4.52 18.71 -6.56
C LYS A 146 -4.65 17.86 -7.82
N ARG A 147 -5.49 16.81 -7.77
CA ARG A 147 -5.71 15.85 -8.88
C ARG A 147 -6.61 16.40 -9.99
N THR A 148 -7.67 17.11 -9.62
CA THR A 148 -8.64 17.72 -10.54
C THR A 148 -9.38 18.88 -9.87
N ASP A 149 -10.01 19.73 -10.67
CA ASP A 149 -10.99 20.75 -10.25
C ASP A 149 -12.45 20.30 -10.46
N ASN A 150 -12.66 19.12 -11.05
CA ASN A 150 -13.96 18.65 -11.46
C ASN A 150 -14.43 17.47 -10.60
N LEU A 151 -15.46 17.72 -9.78
CA LEU A 151 -16.04 16.73 -8.87
C LEU A 151 -16.63 15.52 -9.62
N ASP A 152 -17.24 15.72 -10.78
CA ASP A 152 -17.84 14.64 -11.57
C ASP A 152 -16.76 13.69 -12.13
N ALA A 153 -15.63 14.26 -12.57
CA ALA A 153 -14.47 13.48 -13.01
C ALA A 153 -13.90 12.66 -11.85
N TYR A 154 -13.75 13.27 -10.68
CA TYR A 154 -13.25 12.61 -9.48
C TYR A 154 -14.18 11.50 -9.01
N GLU A 155 -15.49 11.73 -8.99
CA GLU A 155 -16.47 10.70 -8.61
C GLU A 155 -16.40 9.48 -9.54
N HIS A 156 -16.28 9.72 -10.86
CA HIS A 156 -16.10 8.65 -11.82
C HIS A 156 -14.77 7.91 -11.64
N TYR A 157 -13.68 8.61 -11.33
CA TYR A 157 -12.42 7.99 -10.97
C TYR A 157 -12.56 7.04 -9.76
N LEU A 158 -13.18 7.51 -8.67
CA LEU A 158 -13.38 6.72 -7.45
C LEU A 158 -14.24 5.47 -7.71
N LYS A 159 -15.31 5.60 -8.52
CA LYS A 159 -16.12 4.47 -8.97
C LYS A 159 -15.29 3.46 -9.77
N GLY A 160 -14.42 3.95 -10.66
CA GLY A 160 -13.49 3.13 -11.42
C GLY A 160 -12.58 2.30 -10.50
N ARG A 161 -11.93 2.96 -9.53
CA ARG A 161 -11.08 2.30 -8.52
C ARG A 161 -11.83 1.22 -7.75
N PHE A 162 -13.04 1.54 -7.27
CA PHE A 162 -13.87 0.59 -6.54
C PHE A 162 -14.10 -0.70 -7.34
N PHE A 163 -14.54 -0.59 -8.59
CA PHE A 163 -14.79 -1.78 -9.41
C PHE A 163 -13.50 -2.54 -9.74
N PHE A 164 -12.39 -1.84 -10.00
CA PHE A 164 -11.13 -2.48 -10.34
C PHE A 164 -10.60 -3.40 -9.22
N THR A 165 -10.79 -3.02 -7.94
CA THR A 165 -10.34 -3.83 -6.79
C THR A 165 -10.97 -5.22 -6.67
N GLN A 166 -12.05 -5.51 -7.41
CA GLN A 166 -12.73 -6.81 -7.37
C GLN A 166 -12.05 -7.89 -8.22
N TRP A 167 -11.04 -7.52 -9.02
CA TRP A 167 -10.13 -8.42 -9.74
C TRP A 167 -10.80 -9.52 -10.57
N ASN A 168 -11.80 -9.14 -11.37
CA ASN A 168 -12.53 -10.02 -12.30
C ASN A 168 -13.00 -9.25 -13.54
N ALA A 169 -13.28 -9.97 -14.63
CA ALA A 169 -13.61 -9.38 -15.94
C ALA A 169 -14.83 -8.44 -15.91
N GLU A 170 -15.91 -8.79 -15.20
CA GLU A 170 -17.13 -7.98 -15.16
C GLU A 170 -16.86 -6.63 -14.49
N ALA A 171 -16.19 -6.67 -13.33
CA ALA A 171 -15.86 -5.48 -12.57
C ALA A 171 -14.81 -4.62 -13.30
N SER A 172 -13.80 -5.21 -13.93
CA SER A 172 -12.82 -4.46 -14.73
C SER A 172 -13.45 -3.72 -15.91
N ASN A 173 -14.47 -4.28 -16.57
CA ASN A 173 -15.20 -3.56 -17.62
C ASN A 173 -15.96 -2.34 -17.07
N LYS A 174 -16.62 -2.47 -15.90
CA LYS A 174 -17.25 -1.33 -15.22
C LYS A 174 -16.23 -0.27 -14.80
N ALA A 175 -15.05 -0.71 -14.37
CA ALA A 175 -13.96 0.20 -14.04
C ALA A 175 -13.52 1.02 -15.27
N ILE A 176 -13.31 0.36 -16.41
CA ILE A 176 -13.00 1.01 -17.69
C ILE A 176 -14.05 2.05 -18.07
N GLU A 177 -15.34 1.71 -17.99
CA GLU A 177 -16.42 2.66 -18.31
C GLU A 177 -16.37 3.92 -17.45
N HIS A 178 -16.07 3.76 -16.16
CA HIS A 178 -15.99 4.87 -15.22
C HIS A 178 -14.72 5.71 -15.41
N PHE A 179 -13.56 5.09 -15.59
CA PHE A 179 -12.34 5.82 -15.90
C PHE A 179 -12.44 6.56 -17.24
N GLN A 180 -13.11 5.98 -18.25
CA GLN A 180 -13.34 6.64 -19.53
C GLN A 180 -14.18 7.92 -19.35
N LYS A 181 -15.26 7.85 -18.57
CA LYS A 181 -16.06 9.05 -18.24
C LYS A 181 -15.25 10.10 -17.50
N ALA A 182 -14.37 9.69 -16.59
CA ALA A 182 -13.50 10.61 -15.86
C ALA A 182 -12.56 11.36 -16.82
N VAL A 183 -11.89 10.67 -17.75
CA VAL A 183 -10.99 11.32 -18.72
C VAL A 183 -11.74 12.12 -19.80
N ASP A 184 -12.98 11.76 -20.12
CA ASP A 184 -13.83 12.54 -21.04
C ASP A 184 -14.22 13.90 -20.42
N ILE A 185 -14.36 13.95 -19.09
CA ILE A 185 -14.70 15.17 -18.32
C ILE A 185 -13.43 15.99 -18.02
N ASP A 186 -12.38 15.34 -17.52
CA ASP A 186 -11.09 15.95 -17.23
C ASP A 186 -9.94 15.15 -17.89
N PRO A 187 -9.51 15.55 -19.10
CA PRO A 187 -8.42 14.89 -19.80
C PRO A 187 -7.05 14.99 -19.12
N GLN A 188 -6.88 15.85 -18.10
CA GLN A 188 -5.64 16.01 -17.35
C GLN A 188 -5.60 15.18 -16.07
N LEU A 189 -6.68 14.47 -15.72
CA LEU A 189 -6.72 13.59 -14.55
C LEU A 189 -5.88 12.33 -14.79
N ILE A 190 -4.59 12.41 -14.42
CA ILE A 190 -3.60 11.34 -14.65
C ILE A 190 -4.04 9.99 -14.06
N ASP A 191 -4.64 10.00 -12.88
CA ASP A 191 -5.09 8.79 -12.20
C ASP A 191 -6.14 8.00 -12.99
N ALA A 192 -7.01 8.69 -13.74
CA ALA A 192 -8.02 8.04 -14.57
C ALA A 192 -7.38 7.42 -15.81
N HIS A 193 -6.34 8.04 -16.40
CA HIS A 193 -5.55 7.43 -17.46
C HIS A 193 -4.79 6.20 -16.95
N LEU A 194 -4.18 6.28 -15.77
CA LEU A 194 -3.50 5.13 -15.15
C LEU A 194 -4.50 4.02 -14.80
N GLY A 195 -5.70 4.35 -14.33
CA GLY A 195 -6.77 3.38 -14.10
C GLY A 195 -7.24 2.66 -15.37
N LEU A 196 -7.31 3.37 -16.51
CA LEU A 196 -7.54 2.75 -17.83
C LEU A 196 -6.39 1.83 -18.22
N ALA A 197 -5.15 2.29 -18.08
CA ALA A 197 -3.96 1.51 -18.41
C ALA A 197 -3.91 0.21 -17.61
N ASP A 198 -4.14 0.30 -16.30
CA ASP A 198 -4.12 -0.84 -15.39
C ASP A 198 -5.25 -1.82 -15.71
N SER A 199 -6.47 -1.31 -15.88
CA SER A 199 -7.64 -2.14 -16.23
C SER A 199 -7.46 -2.88 -17.56
N TYR A 200 -7.00 -2.21 -18.61
CA TYR A 200 -6.74 -2.85 -19.90
C TYR A 200 -5.55 -3.83 -19.83
N SER A 201 -4.49 -3.49 -19.10
CA SER A 201 -3.35 -4.39 -18.91
C SER A 201 -3.75 -5.68 -18.18
N PHE A 202 -4.58 -5.56 -17.13
CA PHE A 202 -5.15 -6.70 -16.41
C PHE A 202 -6.01 -7.57 -17.34
N MET A 203 -6.90 -6.96 -18.12
CA MET A 203 -7.73 -7.70 -19.09
C MET A 203 -6.88 -8.45 -20.12
N ALA A 204 -5.72 -7.90 -20.51
CA ALA A 204 -4.79 -8.55 -21.43
C ALA A 204 -4.00 -9.70 -20.79
N VAL A 205 -3.54 -9.52 -19.55
CA VAL A 205 -2.72 -10.50 -18.83
C VAL A 205 -3.57 -11.66 -18.32
N ALA A 206 -4.77 -11.37 -17.79
CA ALA A 206 -5.73 -12.37 -17.35
C ALA A 206 -6.51 -13.03 -18.50
N GLY A 207 -6.27 -12.66 -19.76
CA GLY A 207 -6.91 -13.29 -20.91
C GLY A 207 -8.40 -12.96 -21.09
N TYR A 208 -8.90 -11.92 -20.43
CA TYR A 208 -10.30 -11.47 -20.55
C TYR A 208 -10.57 -10.58 -21.77
N ALA A 209 -9.53 -10.21 -22.51
CA ALA A 209 -9.62 -9.47 -23.77
C ALA A 209 -8.51 -9.89 -24.75
N PRO A 210 -8.68 -9.66 -26.07
CA PRO A 210 -7.61 -9.84 -27.04
C PRO A 210 -6.37 -9.04 -26.63
N ARG A 211 -5.26 -9.76 -26.39
CA ARG A 211 -4.04 -9.21 -25.78
C ARG A 211 -3.53 -7.96 -26.49
N GLU A 212 -3.43 -8.00 -27.81
CA GLU A 212 -2.89 -6.88 -28.62
C GLU A 212 -3.77 -5.64 -28.53
N GLU A 213 -5.09 -5.79 -28.63
CA GLU A 213 -6.03 -4.67 -28.54
C GLU A 213 -6.01 -4.04 -27.14
N ALA A 214 -6.00 -4.87 -26.10
CA ALA A 214 -6.00 -4.42 -24.73
C ALA A 214 -4.69 -3.69 -24.38
N TRP A 215 -3.52 -4.23 -24.74
CA TRP A 215 -2.24 -3.53 -24.56
C TRP A 215 -2.14 -2.26 -25.39
N MET A 216 -2.69 -2.23 -26.61
CA MET A 216 -2.74 -1.01 -27.42
C MET A 216 -3.49 0.12 -26.70
N LYS A 217 -4.65 -0.18 -26.10
CA LYS A 217 -5.42 0.79 -25.31
C LYS A 217 -4.67 1.20 -24.03
N ALA A 218 -4.06 0.24 -23.34
CA ALA A 218 -3.25 0.53 -22.16
C ALA A 218 -2.09 1.50 -22.48
N ILE A 219 -1.33 1.23 -23.54
CA ILE A 219 -0.19 2.05 -23.99
C ILE A 219 -0.65 3.46 -24.39
N GLN A 220 -1.82 3.60 -25.03
CA GLN A 220 -2.37 4.94 -25.33
C GLN A 220 -2.59 5.76 -24.05
N SER A 221 -3.16 5.17 -23.01
CA SER A 221 -3.35 5.85 -21.72
C SER A 221 -2.02 6.13 -21.02
N ILE A 222 -1.05 5.21 -21.09
CA ILE A 222 0.32 5.42 -20.55
C ILE A 222 0.99 6.63 -21.19
N GLU A 223 0.94 6.76 -22.52
CA GLU A 223 1.57 7.88 -23.22
C GLU A 223 0.89 9.22 -22.91
N VAL A 224 -0.43 9.23 -22.66
CA VAL A 224 -1.12 10.44 -22.17
C VAL A 224 -0.67 10.80 -20.76
N ALA A 225 -0.66 9.83 -19.83
CA ALA A 225 -0.21 10.04 -18.45
C ALA A 225 1.24 10.57 -18.39
N LYS A 226 2.13 10.03 -19.23
CA LYS A 226 3.51 10.49 -19.42
C LYS A 226 3.61 11.93 -19.92
N GLY A 227 2.65 12.39 -20.72
CA GLY A 227 2.56 13.78 -21.15
C GLY A 227 2.11 14.74 -20.05
N ILE A 228 1.42 14.23 -19.02
CA ILE A 228 0.90 15.01 -17.88
C ILE A 228 1.97 15.14 -16.78
N ASN A 229 2.47 14.02 -16.26
CA ASN A 229 3.53 13.99 -15.24
C ASN A 229 4.49 12.80 -15.50
N PRO A 230 5.73 13.05 -15.98
CA PRO A 230 6.68 11.99 -16.33
C PRO A 230 7.33 11.30 -15.11
N ASP A 231 7.25 11.90 -13.92
CA ASP A 231 7.87 11.38 -12.69
C ASP A 231 6.86 10.70 -11.75
N ASP A 232 5.60 10.57 -12.19
CA ASP A 232 4.51 9.94 -11.43
C ASP A 232 4.81 8.47 -11.07
N GLU A 233 4.52 8.08 -9.84
CA GLU A 233 4.77 6.75 -9.30
C GLU A 233 3.97 5.66 -10.02
N GLY A 234 2.69 5.93 -10.31
CA GLY A 234 1.79 4.99 -10.98
C GLY A 234 2.12 4.86 -12.46
N LEU A 235 2.56 5.94 -13.10
CA LEU A 235 3.11 5.90 -14.46
C LEU A 235 4.36 5.02 -14.51
N ASN A 236 5.31 5.20 -13.58
CA ASN A 236 6.51 4.38 -13.55
C ASN A 236 6.17 2.89 -13.34
N TYR A 237 5.14 2.57 -12.54
CA TYR A 237 4.63 1.21 -12.41
C TYR A 237 4.02 0.67 -13.72
N MET A 238 3.24 1.49 -14.44
CA MET A 238 2.67 1.10 -15.73
C MET A 238 3.72 0.92 -16.83
N LEU A 239 4.76 1.76 -16.86
CA LEU A 239 5.92 1.59 -17.75
C LEU A 239 6.68 0.30 -17.46
N ALA A 240 6.77 -0.11 -16.18
CA ALA A 240 7.35 -1.38 -15.80
C ALA A 240 6.53 -2.57 -16.34
N ASN A 241 5.21 -2.50 -16.23
CA ASN A 241 4.30 -3.51 -16.77
C ASN A 241 4.38 -3.60 -18.29
N GLN A 242 4.39 -2.46 -19.00
CA GLN A 242 4.57 -2.41 -20.44
C GLN A 242 5.90 -3.09 -20.84
N ALA A 243 7.02 -2.62 -20.28
CA ALA A 243 8.34 -3.17 -20.58
C ALA A 243 8.40 -4.69 -20.38
N PHE A 244 7.77 -5.19 -19.31
CA PHE A 244 7.73 -6.62 -19.02
C PHE A 244 6.83 -7.40 -19.98
N PHE A 245 5.56 -7.00 -20.11
CA PHE A 245 4.54 -7.81 -20.78
C PHE A 245 4.48 -7.62 -22.30
N THR A 246 4.95 -6.50 -22.83
CA THR A 246 4.91 -6.22 -24.28
C THR A 246 6.29 -6.25 -24.93
N GLU A 247 7.32 -5.76 -24.24
CA GLU A 247 8.68 -5.67 -24.80
C GLU A 247 9.58 -6.85 -24.39
N ALA A 248 9.16 -7.63 -23.37
CA ALA A 248 9.97 -8.65 -22.71
C ALA A 248 11.35 -8.12 -22.25
N ASP A 249 11.42 -6.83 -21.92
CA ASP A 249 12.61 -6.18 -21.39
C ASP A 249 12.56 -6.20 -19.86
N PHE A 250 13.10 -7.29 -19.28
CA PHE A 250 13.16 -7.49 -17.84
C PHE A 250 13.96 -6.38 -17.13
N GLY A 251 15.04 -5.90 -17.75
CA GLY A 251 15.90 -4.88 -17.16
C GLY A 251 15.19 -3.51 -17.10
N ALA A 252 14.52 -3.12 -18.19
CA ALA A 252 13.71 -1.91 -18.20
C ALA A 252 12.55 -1.99 -17.20
N ALA A 253 11.87 -3.14 -17.13
CA ALA A 253 10.80 -3.37 -16.16
C ALA A 253 11.26 -3.18 -14.71
N MET A 254 12.37 -3.80 -14.33
CA MET A 254 12.99 -3.63 -13.01
C MET A 254 13.35 -2.16 -12.71
N ASN A 255 13.93 -1.46 -13.69
CA ASN A 255 14.34 -0.08 -13.53
C ASN A 255 13.14 0.86 -13.32
N TYR A 256 12.05 0.68 -14.07
CA TYR A 256 10.84 1.49 -13.90
C TYR A 256 10.13 1.18 -12.57
N ALA A 257 10.07 -0.09 -12.17
CA ALA A 257 9.47 -0.46 -10.89
C ALA A 257 10.25 0.13 -9.70
N LEU A 258 11.59 0.16 -9.77
CA LEU A 258 12.42 0.84 -8.76
C LEU A 258 12.26 2.37 -8.78
N LYS A 259 12.01 2.98 -9.95
CA LYS A 259 11.66 4.41 -10.02
C LYS A 259 10.33 4.70 -9.36
N SER A 260 9.32 3.83 -9.54
CA SER A 260 8.02 3.95 -8.89
C SER A 260 8.17 3.96 -7.36
N VAL A 261 8.84 2.97 -6.78
CA VAL A 261 9.12 2.93 -5.32
C VAL A 261 9.99 4.11 -4.85
N LYS A 262 10.83 4.67 -5.73
CA LYS A 262 11.60 5.86 -5.38
C LYS A 262 10.73 7.12 -5.35
N ALA A 263 9.74 7.22 -6.23
CA ALA A 263 8.80 8.33 -6.28
C ALA A 263 7.83 8.29 -5.08
N GLU A 264 7.30 7.10 -4.78
CA GLU A 264 6.44 6.86 -3.62
C GLU A 264 6.87 5.55 -2.91
N PRO A 265 7.64 5.64 -1.82
CA PRO A 265 8.17 4.47 -1.10
C PRO A 265 7.10 3.51 -0.57
N SER A 266 5.86 3.97 -0.42
CA SER A 266 4.75 3.15 0.06
C SER A 266 3.91 2.53 -1.05
N TYR A 267 4.23 2.75 -2.34
CA TYR A 267 3.38 2.34 -3.48
C TYR A 267 3.25 0.81 -3.62
N PRO A 268 2.12 0.19 -3.22
CA PRO A 268 2.06 -1.26 -3.00
C PRO A 268 2.15 -2.07 -4.30
N GLU A 269 1.59 -1.57 -5.41
CA GLU A 269 1.64 -2.18 -6.73
C GLU A 269 3.10 -2.43 -7.19
N ALA A 270 3.97 -1.43 -7.07
CA ALA A 270 5.37 -1.57 -7.46
C ALA A 270 6.16 -2.53 -6.56
N HIS A 271 5.86 -2.56 -5.25
CA HIS A 271 6.46 -3.56 -4.36
C HIS A 271 6.04 -4.99 -4.73
N ARG A 272 4.77 -5.22 -5.07
CA ARG A 272 4.31 -6.54 -5.54
C ARG A 272 5.01 -6.96 -6.82
N PHE A 273 5.13 -6.04 -7.77
CA PHE A 273 5.82 -6.30 -9.03
C PHE A 273 7.32 -6.55 -8.84
N LEU A 274 8.01 -5.80 -7.97
CA LEU A 274 9.41 -6.06 -7.63
C LEU A 274 9.59 -7.42 -6.95
N SER A 275 8.69 -7.81 -6.03
CA SER A 275 8.71 -9.15 -5.45
C SER A 275 8.62 -10.23 -6.53
N PHE A 276 7.69 -10.05 -7.46
CA PHE A 276 7.50 -10.96 -8.58
C PHE A 276 8.75 -11.06 -9.46
N CYS A 277 9.32 -9.95 -9.89
CA CYS A 277 10.54 -9.95 -10.70
C CYS A 277 11.74 -10.57 -9.95
N TYR A 278 11.96 -10.22 -8.67
CA TYR A 278 13.00 -10.85 -7.86
C TYR A 278 12.78 -12.36 -7.68
N SER A 279 11.52 -12.81 -7.58
CA SER A 279 11.17 -14.24 -7.53
C SER A 279 11.50 -14.96 -8.84
N LEU A 280 11.26 -14.33 -9.99
CA LEU A 280 11.64 -14.87 -11.31
C LEU A 280 13.16 -15.02 -11.44
N MET A 281 13.92 -14.01 -11.01
CA MET A 281 15.38 -14.03 -11.04
C MET A 281 16.00 -15.04 -10.05
N GLY A 282 15.22 -15.48 -9.05
CA GLY A 282 15.67 -16.37 -7.98
C GLY A 282 16.29 -15.66 -6.77
N ASP A 283 16.23 -14.32 -6.69
CA ASP A 283 16.62 -13.55 -5.50
C ASP A 283 15.46 -13.50 -4.49
N PHE A 284 15.20 -14.66 -3.88
CA PHE A 284 14.08 -14.81 -2.93
C PHE A 284 14.24 -13.98 -1.66
N LYS A 285 15.45 -13.48 -1.36
CA LYS A 285 15.67 -12.60 -0.23
C LYS A 285 15.02 -11.25 -0.49
N LYS A 286 15.38 -10.59 -1.60
CA LYS A 286 14.76 -9.31 -1.98
C LYS A 286 13.28 -9.45 -2.32
N ALA A 287 12.89 -10.56 -2.94
CA ALA A 287 11.48 -10.83 -3.20
C ALA A 287 10.66 -10.81 -1.89
N LYS A 288 11.18 -11.48 -0.86
CA LYS A 288 10.57 -11.51 0.48
C LYS A 288 10.46 -10.11 1.11
N GLU A 289 11.53 -9.32 1.02
CA GLU A 289 11.55 -7.95 1.54
C GLU A 289 10.41 -7.12 0.92
N HIS A 290 10.26 -7.15 -0.41
CA HIS A 290 9.22 -6.40 -1.09
C HIS A 290 7.80 -6.93 -0.83
N ILE A 291 7.56 -8.24 -0.82
CA ILE A 291 6.21 -8.77 -0.59
C ILE A 291 5.75 -8.62 0.85
N LEU A 292 6.65 -8.76 1.83
CA LEU A 292 6.30 -8.51 3.23
C LEU A 292 6.00 -7.02 3.45
N PHE A 293 6.71 -6.13 2.76
CA PHE A 293 6.40 -4.71 2.78
C PHE A 293 5.03 -4.42 2.16
N ALA A 294 4.75 -4.93 0.95
CA ALA A 294 3.45 -4.78 0.30
C ALA A 294 2.30 -5.35 1.17
N LYS A 295 2.49 -6.53 1.76
CA LYS A 295 1.55 -7.13 2.71
C LYS A 295 1.36 -6.30 3.97
N SER A 296 2.41 -5.63 4.44
CA SER A 296 2.29 -4.77 5.60
C SER A 296 1.41 -3.54 5.32
N ILE A 297 1.36 -3.07 4.07
CA ILE A 297 0.56 -1.92 3.62
C ILE A 297 -0.86 -2.36 3.23
N ASP A 298 -0.99 -3.45 2.48
CA ASP A 298 -2.27 -3.91 1.92
C ASP A 298 -2.55 -5.41 2.21
N PRO A 299 -2.69 -5.80 3.49
CA PRO A 299 -2.76 -7.20 3.91
C PRO A 299 -4.01 -7.96 3.42
N LEU A 300 -5.12 -7.26 3.17
CA LEU A 300 -6.42 -7.86 2.81
C LEU A 300 -6.73 -7.77 1.31
N ASN A 301 -5.87 -7.11 0.52
CA ASN A 301 -6.03 -7.07 -0.93
C ASN A 301 -5.73 -8.44 -1.57
N SER A 302 -6.66 -8.91 -2.41
CA SER A 302 -6.59 -10.23 -3.05
C SER A 302 -5.37 -10.40 -3.96
N GLU A 303 -4.97 -9.34 -4.67
CA GLU A 303 -3.78 -9.35 -5.51
C GLU A 303 -2.49 -9.40 -4.67
N THR A 304 -2.41 -8.66 -3.55
CA THR A 304 -1.28 -8.76 -2.61
C THR A 304 -1.12 -10.17 -2.04
N ARG A 305 -2.24 -10.77 -1.62
CA ARG A 305 -2.28 -12.15 -1.14
C ARG A 305 -1.87 -13.14 -2.25
N PHE A 306 -2.31 -12.93 -3.49
CA PHE A 306 -1.87 -13.74 -4.62
C PHE A 306 -0.36 -13.66 -4.85
N PHE A 307 0.22 -12.45 -4.87
CA PHE A 307 1.67 -12.31 -5.04
C PHE A 307 2.47 -12.92 -3.88
N GLU A 308 1.94 -12.91 -2.66
CA GLU A 308 2.51 -13.67 -1.53
C GLU A 308 2.44 -15.18 -1.78
N ALA A 309 1.30 -15.69 -2.23
CA ALA A 309 1.15 -17.10 -2.57
C ALA A 309 2.09 -17.51 -3.72
N ASN A 310 2.24 -16.65 -4.75
CA ASN A 310 3.15 -16.88 -5.86
C ASN A 310 4.62 -16.87 -5.41
N TYR A 311 4.99 -15.97 -4.50
CA TYR A 311 6.31 -15.99 -3.86
C TYR A 311 6.57 -17.33 -3.14
N TYR A 312 5.62 -17.81 -2.35
CA TYR A 312 5.77 -19.10 -1.66
C TYR A 312 5.83 -20.27 -2.64
N TYR A 313 5.05 -20.26 -3.71
CA TYR A 313 5.15 -21.25 -4.79
C TYR A 313 6.54 -21.26 -5.41
N ARG A 314 7.05 -20.08 -5.83
CA ARG A 314 8.35 -19.96 -6.50
C ARG A 314 9.55 -20.28 -5.61
N SER A 315 9.44 -20.00 -4.31
CA SER A 315 10.47 -20.30 -3.31
C SER A 315 10.43 -21.75 -2.79
N GLY A 316 9.40 -22.53 -3.16
CA GLY A 316 9.24 -23.93 -2.75
C GLY A 316 8.51 -24.14 -1.42
N GLU A 317 7.96 -23.09 -0.82
CA GLU A 317 7.14 -23.14 0.40
C GLU A 317 5.67 -23.50 0.07
N TYR A 318 5.46 -24.63 -0.61
CA TYR A 318 4.17 -24.98 -1.24
C TYR A 318 2.97 -25.02 -0.27
N ASP A 319 3.14 -25.50 0.95
CA ASP A 319 2.04 -25.56 1.94
C ASP A 319 1.48 -24.16 2.28
N LYS A 320 2.36 -23.15 2.35
CA LYS A 320 1.94 -21.76 2.60
C LYS A 320 1.23 -21.17 1.39
N SER A 321 1.72 -21.49 0.20
CA SER A 321 1.09 -21.08 -1.06
C SER A 321 -0.31 -21.66 -1.18
N GLU A 322 -0.46 -22.98 -1.01
CA GLU A 322 -1.75 -23.68 -1.12
C GLU A 322 -2.78 -23.14 -0.14
N LYS A 323 -2.39 -22.84 1.10
CA LYS A 323 -3.30 -22.21 2.07
C LYS A 323 -3.88 -20.91 1.55
N ILE A 324 -3.04 -19.99 1.08
CA ILE A 324 -3.48 -18.67 0.62
C ILE A 324 -4.32 -18.78 -0.67
N ILE A 325 -3.91 -19.67 -1.59
CA ILE A 325 -4.66 -19.91 -2.83
C ILE A 325 -6.07 -20.43 -2.54
N ASN A 326 -6.22 -21.36 -1.59
CA ASN A 326 -7.54 -21.87 -1.22
C ASN A 326 -8.43 -20.78 -0.63
N GLU A 327 -7.91 -19.94 0.27
CA GLU A 327 -8.66 -18.80 0.82
C GLU A 327 -9.11 -17.82 -0.29
N LEU A 328 -8.23 -17.52 -1.26
CA LEU A 328 -8.56 -16.65 -2.39
C LEU A 328 -9.68 -17.23 -3.28
N LEU A 329 -9.68 -18.55 -3.48
CA LEU A 329 -10.68 -19.24 -4.30
C LEU A 329 -12.01 -19.45 -3.56
N GLU A 330 -11.99 -19.54 -2.22
CA GLU A 330 -13.20 -19.53 -1.39
C GLU A 330 -13.90 -18.16 -1.46
N GLU A 331 -13.14 -17.07 -1.53
CA GLU A 331 -13.65 -15.70 -1.66
C GLU A 331 -14.10 -15.35 -3.09
N ASN A 332 -13.34 -15.81 -4.09
CA ASN A 332 -13.60 -15.57 -5.51
C ASN A 332 -13.16 -16.78 -6.34
N ASP A 333 -14.10 -17.67 -6.66
CA ASP A 333 -13.89 -18.87 -7.47
C ASP A 333 -13.52 -18.59 -8.93
N LYS A 334 -13.60 -17.32 -9.37
CA LYS A 334 -13.18 -16.84 -10.69
C LYS A 334 -11.81 -16.15 -10.68
N ASN A 335 -11.07 -16.23 -9.58
CA ASN A 335 -9.71 -15.70 -9.51
C ASN A 335 -8.76 -16.56 -10.35
N LEU A 336 -8.62 -16.19 -11.62
CA LEU A 336 -7.86 -16.97 -12.61
C LEU A 336 -6.38 -17.19 -12.24
N PRO A 337 -5.61 -16.17 -11.80
CA PRO A 337 -4.25 -16.40 -11.33
C PRO A 337 -4.17 -17.41 -10.19
N ALA A 338 -5.10 -17.35 -9.23
CA ALA A 338 -5.15 -18.30 -8.12
C ALA A 338 -5.49 -19.72 -8.58
N LEU A 339 -6.41 -19.88 -9.53
CA LEU A 339 -6.74 -21.18 -10.14
C LEU A 339 -5.52 -21.83 -10.79
N ILE A 340 -4.77 -21.07 -11.61
CA ILE A 340 -3.59 -21.58 -12.33
C ILE A 340 -2.50 -22.02 -11.34
N VAL A 341 -2.17 -21.20 -10.35
CA VAL A 341 -1.17 -21.55 -9.33
C VAL A 341 -1.65 -22.74 -8.46
N GLY A 342 -2.95 -22.84 -8.17
CA GLY A 342 -3.54 -24.00 -7.51
C GLY A 342 -3.33 -25.30 -8.29
N ILE A 343 -3.52 -25.26 -9.61
CA ILE A 343 -3.25 -26.41 -10.49
C ILE A 343 -1.74 -26.77 -10.47
N TYR A 344 -0.85 -25.77 -10.54
CA TYR A 344 0.59 -26.02 -10.42
C TYR A 344 0.98 -26.67 -9.08
N LEU A 345 0.36 -26.25 -7.98
CA LEU A 345 0.56 -26.84 -6.65
C LEU A 345 0.11 -28.31 -6.61
N HIS A 346 -1.06 -28.63 -7.19
CA HIS A 346 -1.51 -30.02 -7.33
C HIS A 346 -0.53 -30.86 -8.16
N ILE A 347 -0.02 -30.31 -9.27
CA ILE A 347 0.98 -30.99 -10.10
C ILE A 347 2.28 -31.24 -9.30
N LYS A 348 2.82 -30.22 -8.61
CA LYS A 348 4.03 -30.35 -7.78
C LYS A 348 3.87 -31.33 -6.63
N ALA A 349 2.66 -31.46 -6.08
CA ALA A 349 2.33 -32.44 -5.05
C ALA A 349 2.07 -33.86 -5.59
N GLY A 350 2.08 -34.07 -6.92
CA GLY A 350 1.74 -35.33 -7.55
C GLY A 350 0.25 -35.67 -7.51
N ARG A 351 -0.61 -34.71 -7.15
CA ARG A 351 -2.08 -34.84 -7.09
C ARG A 351 -2.69 -34.62 -8.49
N LEU A 352 -2.23 -35.38 -9.48
CA LEU A 352 -2.55 -35.20 -10.89
C LEU A 352 -4.06 -35.32 -11.20
N LYS A 353 -4.78 -36.17 -10.47
CA LYS A 353 -6.23 -36.32 -10.60
C LYS A 353 -7.00 -35.08 -10.13
N GLU A 354 -6.55 -34.46 -9.05
CA GLU A 354 -7.13 -33.21 -8.54
C GLU A 354 -6.83 -32.07 -9.52
N ALA A 355 -5.59 -31.96 -10.00
CA ALA A 355 -5.21 -30.99 -11.03
C ALA A 355 -6.12 -31.07 -12.27
N ARG A 356 -6.32 -32.28 -12.81
CA ARG A 356 -7.21 -32.51 -13.96
C ARG A 356 -8.65 -32.17 -13.65
N SER A 357 -9.17 -32.61 -12.48
CA SER A 357 -10.54 -32.30 -12.08
C SER A 357 -10.79 -30.80 -11.95
N THR A 358 -9.80 -30.03 -11.47
CA THR A 358 -9.87 -28.57 -11.41
C THR A 358 -9.95 -27.97 -12.80
N ILE A 359 -9.10 -28.42 -13.74
CA ILE A 359 -9.15 -27.98 -15.15
C ILE A 359 -10.51 -28.28 -15.78
N ASP A 360 -11.03 -29.50 -15.59
CA ASP A 360 -12.32 -29.93 -16.17
C ASP A 360 -13.51 -29.14 -15.60
N ALA A 361 -13.42 -28.67 -14.35
CA ALA A 361 -14.45 -27.87 -13.70
C ALA A 361 -14.45 -26.40 -14.12
N VAL A 362 -13.32 -25.89 -14.64
CA VAL A 362 -13.19 -24.51 -15.13
C VAL A 362 -13.82 -24.39 -16.52
N PRO A 363 -14.77 -23.46 -16.75
CA PRO A 363 -15.28 -23.14 -18.08
C PRO A 363 -14.19 -22.92 -19.14
N GLU A 364 -14.45 -23.32 -20.38
CA GLU A 364 -13.47 -23.21 -21.48
C GLU A 364 -13.03 -21.76 -21.69
N GLU A 365 -13.94 -20.80 -21.52
CA GLU A 365 -13.70 -19.38 -21.79
C GLU A 365 -12.80 -18.69 -20.75
N MET A 366 -12.53 -19.32 -19.59
CA MET A 366 -11.63 -18.75 -18.58
C MET A 366 -10.15 -19.05 -18.84
N PHE A 367 -9.84 -20.05 -19.66
CA PHE A 367 -8.48 -20.34 -20.08
C PHE A 367 -8.28 -19.94 -21.54
N THR A 368 -7.06 -19.52 -21.88
CA THR A 368 -6.67 -19.56 -23.29
C THR A 368 -6.58 -21.02 -23.74
N SER A 369 -6.77 -21.29 -25.04
CA SER A 369 -6.67 -22.65 -25.58
C SER A 369 -5.35 -23.32 -25.21
N ASP A 370 -4.25 -22.59 -25.32
CA ASP A 370 -2.90 -23.11 -25.05
C ASP A 370 -2.63 -23.30 -23.55
N GLU A 371 -3.25 -22.49 -22.68
CA GLU A 371 -3.14 -22.65 -21.21
C GLU A 371 -3.71 -24.00 -20.78
N ARG A 372 -4.97 -24.27 -21.18
CA ARG A 372 -5.64 -25.53 -20.87
C ARG A 372 -4.89 -26.71 -21.48
N LEU A 373 -4.51 -26.59 -22.75
CA LEU A 373 -3.80 -27.62 -23.49
C LEU A 373 -2.45 -27.96 -22.85
N GLY A 374 -1.68 -26.95 -22.48
CA GLY A 374 -0.37 -27.09 -21.86
C GLY A 374 -0.42 -27.75 -20.49
N LEU A 375 -1.37 -27.35 -19.64
CA LEU A 375 -1.61 -27.98 -18.34
C LEU A 375 -1.97 -29.47 -18.48
N LEU A 376 -2.88 -29.79 -19.41
CA LEU A 376 -3.26 -31.18 -19.67
C LEU A 376 -2.08 -32.01 -20.21
N ALA A 377 -1.27 -31.45 -21.11
CA ALA A 377 -0.08 -32.11 -21.64
C ALA A 377 0.97 -32.40 -20.54
N ILE A 378 1.18 -31.47 -19.61
CA ILE A 378 2.06 -31.68 -18.44
C ILE A 378 1.51 -32.82 -17.57
N ILE A 379 0.21 -32.81 -17.27
CA ILE A 379 -0.42 -33.85 -16.45
C ILE A 379 -0.32 -35.22 -17.14
N ASP A 380 -0.63 -35.31 -18.43
CA ASP A 380 -0.53 -36.54 -19.22
C ASP A 380 0.90 -37.10 -19.20
N GLN A 381 1.90 -36.24 -19.41
CA GLN A 381 3.30 -36.64 -19.39
C GLN A 381 3.72 -37.20 -18.02
N LEU A 382 3.27 -36.57 -16.93
CA LEU A 382 3.58 -37.01 -15.56
C LEU A 382 2.80 -38.26 -15.14
N ASP A 383 1.62 -38.50 -15.69
CA ASP A 383 0.82 -39.72 -15.48
C ASP A 383 1.29 -40.90 -16.37
N GLY A 384 2.30 -40.68 -17.22
CA GLY A 384 2.93 -41.69 -18.06
C GLY A 384 2.35 -41.80 -19.48
N GLU A 385 1.39 -40.94 -19.85
CA GLU A 385 0.81 -40.86 -21.18
C GLU A 385 1.64 -39.97 -22.12
N THR A 386 2.88 -40.39 -22.43
CA THR A 386 3.89 -39.59 -23.14
C THR A 386 3.58 -39.24 -24.61
N SER A 387 2.40 -39.59 -25.12
CA SER A 387 1.98 -39.35 -26.51
C SER A 387 0.48 -39.10 -26.63
N SER A 388 -0.10 -38.47 -25.61
CA SER A 388 -1.50 -38.05 -25.59
C SER A 388 -1.82 -37.07 -26.73
N SER A 389 -3.12 -36.83 -26.98
CA SER A 389 -3.54 -35.82 -27.94
C SER A 389 -3.11 -34.42 -27.51
N ALA A 390 -3.21 -34.11 -26.21
CA ALA A 390 -2.84 -32.80 -25.68
C ALA A 390 -1.37 -32.45 -25.95
N ILE A 391 -0.46 -33.41 -25.76
CA ILE A 391 0.97 -33.25 -26.07
C ILE A 391 1.19 -32.92 -27.55
N LYS A 392 0.56 -33.70 -28.45
CA LYS A 392 0.75 -33.54 -29.90
C LYS A 392 0.18 -32.21 -30.41
N GLU A 393 -0.97 -31.82 -29.89
CA GLU A 393 -1.60 -30.55 -30.21
C GLU A 393 -0.77 -29.37 -29.69
N LEU A 394 -0.19 -29.46 -28.48
CA LEU A 394 0.71 -28.45 -27.94
C LEU A 394 1.96 -28.28 -28.83
N GLU A 395 2.59 -29.40 -29.21
CA GLU A 395 3.76 -29.41 -30.10
C GLU A 395 3.43 -28.86 -31.50
N GLU A 396 2.21 -29.06 -32.00
CA GLU A 396 1.75 -28.48 -33.26
C GLU A 396 1.52 -26.97 -33.15
N HIS A 397 0.85 -26.52 -32.09
CA HIS A 397 0.61 -25.10 -31.83
C HIS A 397 1.91 -24.33 -31.66
N ALA A 398 2.88 -24.90 -30.96
CA ALA A 398 4.21 -24.33 -30.74
C ALA A 398 5.07 -24.21 -32.02
N LYS A 399 4.58 -24.64 -33.19
CA LYS A 399 5.22 -24.33 -34.48
C LYS A 399 4.91 -22.93 -34.97
N ASP A 400 3.81 -22.33 -34.51
CA ASP A 400 3.51 -20.94 -34.77
C ASP A 400 4.38 -20.05 -33.88
N LEU A 401 5.22 -19.22 -34.50
CA LEU A 401 6.13 -18.30 -33.80
C LEU A 401 5.40 -17.29 -32.88
N GLN A 402 4.10 -17.10 -33.05
CA GLN A 402 3.29 -16.22 -32.20
C GLN A 402 2.55 -16.96 -31.08
N ALA A 403 2.62 -18.29 -31.00
CA ALA A 403 1.96 -19.10 -29.97
C ALA A 403 2.73 -19.08 -28.63
N HIS A 404 2.89 -17.89 -28.05
CA HIS A 404 3.71 -17.64 -26.86
C HIS A 404 3.33 -18.51 -25.65
N HIS A 405 2.05 -18.84 -25.46
CA HIS A 405 1.59 -19.74 -24.39
C HIS A 405 1.99 -21.19 -24.69
N ALA A 406 1.79 -21.68 -25.91
CA ALA A 406 2.23 -23.00 -26.33
C ALA A 406 3.74 -23.19 -26.13
N HIS A 407 4.55 -22.17 -26.47
CA HIS A 407 6.00 -22.20 -26.24
C HIS A 407 6.36 -22.33 -24.75
N SER A 408 5.71 -21.57 -23.87
CA SER A 408 5.97 -21.66 -22.43
C SER A 408 5.69 -23.06 -21.86
N TYR A 409 4.55 -23.63 -22.24
CA TYR A 409 4.20 -24.98 -21.82
C TYR A 409 5.08 -26.06 -22.45
N LEU A 410 5.47 -25.90 -23.72
CA LEU A 410 6.41 -26.81 -24.36
C LEU A 410 7.81 -26.77 -23.71
N PHE A 411 8.27 -25.57 -23.32
CA PHE A 411 9.51 -25.42 -22.54
C PHE A 411 9.44 -26.21 -21.23
N ILE A 412 8.36 -26.05 -20.45
CA ILE A 412 8.17 -26.76 -19.18
C ILE A 412 8.07 -28.27 -19.44
N LEU A 413 7.31 -28.69 -20.44
CA LEU A 413 7.15 -30.10 -20.82
C LEU A 413 8.50 -30.75 -21.19
N ASN A 414 9.33 -30.08 -21.97
CA ASN A 414 10.66 -30.55 -22.35
C ASN A 414 11.59 -30.64 -21.13
N ALA A 415 11.53 -29.67 -20.21
CA ALA A 415 12.26 -29.74 -18.95
C ALA A 415 11.83 -30.96 -18.10
N ILE A 416 10.53 -31.24 -18.00
CA ILE A 416 9.99 -32.42 -17.30
C ILE A 416 10.46 -33.73 -17.94
N ARG A 417 10.56 -33.77 -19.27
CA ARG A 417 11.10 -34.91 -20.04
C ARG A 417 12.61 -35.08 -19.92
N GLU A 418 13.29 -34.14 -19.28
CA GLU A 418 14.75 -34.00 -19.28
C GLU A 418 15.35 -33.81 -20.69
N ASP A 419 14.54 -33.35 -21.64
CA ASP A 419 15.00 -32.89 -22.97
C ASP A 419 15.43 -31.42 -22.88
N TYR A 420 16.59 -31.19 -22.25
CA TYR A 420 17.10 -29.83 -22.05
C TYR A 420 17.49 -29.15 -23.36
N ASP A 421 17.90 -29.90 -24.38
CA ASP A 421 18.21 -29.35 -25.70
C ASP A 421 16.94 -28.80 -26.36
N GLY A 422 15.86 -29.58 -26.38
CA GLY A 422 14.55 -29.11 -26.86
C GLY A 422 14.00 -27.95 -26.03
N ALA A 423 14.18 -27.96 -24.70
CA ALA A 423 13.77 -26.84 -23.86
C ALA A 423 14.53 -25.55 -24.21
N PHE A 424 15.86 -25.61 -24.38
CA PHE A 424 16.63 -24.42 -24.73
C PHE A 424 16.45 -23.97 -26.18
N GLU A 425 16.06 -24.85 -27.09
CA GLU A 425 15.64 -24.48 -28.44
C GLU A 425 14.36 -23.64 -28.40
N VAL A 426 13.35 -24.07 -27.61
CA VAL A 426 12.14 -23.26 -27.37
C VAL A 426 12.49 -21.93 -26.70
N LEU A 427 13.43 -21.90 -25.76
CA LEU A 427 13.90 -20.65 -25.13
C LEU A 427 14.55 -19.69 -26.14
N GLN A 428 15.10 -20.15 -27.27
CA GLN A 428 15.60 -19.20 -28.28
C GLN A 428 14.49 -18.32 -28.84
N GLN A 429 13.26 -18.85 -28.93
CA GLN A 429 12.11 -18.10 -29.42
C GLN A 429 11.81 -16.88 -28.53
N LEU A 430 12.08 -16.93 -27.22
CA LEU A 430 11.99 -15.75 -26.35
C LEU A 430 12.85 -14.59 -26.88
N PHE A 431 14.08 -14.88 -27.31
CA PHE A 431 15.01 -13.86 -27.79
C PHE A 431 14.72 -13.40 -29.22
N GLU A 432 13.93 -14.16 -29.97
CA GLU A 432 13.54 -13.84 -31.35
C GLU A 432 12.19 -13.10 -31.41
N SER A 433 11.23 -13.45 -30.55
CA SER A 433 9.87 -12.93 -30.55
C SER A 433 9.51 -12.04 -29.36
N ASN A 434 10.46 -11.79 -28.44
CA ASN A 434 10.23 -11.02 -27.21
C ASN A 434 9.03 -11.54 -26.41
N SER A 435 8.96 -12.85 -26.23
CA SER A 435 7.84 -13.50 -25.54
C SER A 435 7.89 -13.31 -24.03
N SER A 436 7.12 -12.36 -23.51
CA SER A 436 7.00 -12.16 -22.05
C SER A 436 6.45 -13.38 -21.30
N ILE A 437 5.68 -14.24 -21.95
CA ILE A 437 5.17 -15.48 -21.34
C ILE A 437 6.30 -16.49 -21.11
N LEU A 438 7.28 -16.58 -22.03
CA LEU A 438 8.47 -17.41 -21.83
C LEU A 438 9.37 -16.89 -20.69
N LEU A 439 9.42 -15.57 -20.44
CA LEU A 439 10.11 -15.02 -19.27
C LEU A 439 9.55 -15.60 -17.95
N LEU A 440 8.23 -15.84 -17.90
CA LEU A 440 7.54 -16.42 -16.75
C LEU A 440 7.83 -17.90 -16.58
N GLY A 441 7.78 -18.65 -17.70
CA GLY A 441 7.97 -20.09 -17.72
C GLY A 441 9.41 -20.53 -17.45
N PHE A 442 10.41 -19.73 -17.83
CA PHE A 442 11.82 -20.10 -17.74
C PHE A 442 12.28 -20.50 -16.33
N SER A 443 11.83 -19.79 -15.30
CA SER A 443 12.19 -20.04 -13.91
C SER A 443 11.14 -20.84 -13.12
N ASP A 444 10.08 -21.31 -13.77
CA ASP A 444 8.95 -21.95 -13.10
C ASP A 444 9.37 -23.22 -12.31
N PRO A 445 8.88 -23.42 -11.08
CA PRO A 445 9.13 -24.63 -10.30
C PRO A 445 8.77 -25.97 -10.98
N LEU A 446 7.86 -25.99 -11.97
CA LEU A 446 7.59 -27.18 -12.77
C LEU A 446 8.76 -27.57 -13.68
N ALA A 447 9.57 -26.59 -14.10
CA ALA A 447 10.76 -26.80 -14.93
C ALA A 447 12.05 -26.95 -14.12
N GLU A 448 11.99 -27.16 -12.79
CA GLU A 448 13.17 -27.10 -11.90
C GLU A 448 14.33 -28.05 -12.27
N SER A 449 14.03 -29.16 -12.96
CA SER A 449 15.02 -30.14 -13.42
C SER A 449 16.07 -29.50 -14.34
N ILE A 450 15.69 -28.50 -15.15
CA ILE A 450 16.57 -27.83 -16.11
C ILE A 450 17.72 -27.08 -15.43
N ARG A 451 17.55 -26.71 -14.14
CA ARG A 451 18.59 -26.02 -13.34
C ARG A 451 19.83 -26.89 -13.11
N LYS A 452 19.75 -28.19 -13.36
CA LYS A 452 20.88 -29.13 -13.29
C LYS A 452 21.82 -28.99 -14.51
N ASP A 453 21.34 -28.47 -15.64
CA ASP A 453 22.15 -28.30 -16.84
C ASP A 453 23.16 -27.15 -16.68
N SER A 454 24.39 -27.36 -17.13
CA SER A 454 25.48 -26.39 -17.03
C SER A 454 25.22 -25.05 -17.75
N ARG A 455 24.31 -25.01 -18.72
CA ARG A 455 23.94 -23.80 -19.48
C ARG A 455 23.00 -22.88 -18.71
N PHE A 456 22.27 -23.41 -17.72
CA PHE A 456 21.21 -22.68 -17.04
C PHE A 456 21.68 -21.36 -16.39
N PRO A 457 22.80 -21.28 -15.65
CA PRO A 457 23.21 -20.04 -14.99
C PRO A 457 23.45 -18.88 -15.98
N GLN A 458 24.08 -19.17 -17.12
CA GLN A 458 24.38 -18.18 -18.15
C GLN A 458 23.11 -17.71 -18.86
N LEU A 459 22.18 -18.63 -19.10
CA LEU A 459 20.87 -18.29 -19.67
C LEU A 459 20.02 -17.50 -18.68
N ASN A 460 20.05 -17.83 -17.39
CA ASN A 460 19.36 -17.07 -16.34
C ASN A 460 19.85 -15.62 -16.28
N GLU A 461 21.16 -15.40 -16.31
CA GLU A 461 21.75 -14.05 -16.40
C GLU A 461 21.32 -13.30 -17.67
N LYS A 462 21.14 -14.02 -18.79
CA LYS A 462 20.69 -13.43 -20.05
C LYS A 462 19.19 -13.10 -20.06
N VAL A 463 18.36 -14.01 -19.55
CA VAL A 463 16.88 -13.88 -19.49
C VAL A 463 16.48 -12.78 -18.52
N TYR A 464 17.14 -12.69 -17.36
CA TYR A 464 16.84 -11.71 -16.31
C TYR A 464 17.93 -10.64 -16.19
N ALA A 465 18.51 -10.25 -17.33
CA ALA A 465 19.57 -9.24 -17.38
C ALA A 465 19.03 -7.86 -16.95
N ILE A 466 19.59 -7.31 -15.87
CA ILE A 466 19.33 -5.93 -15.44
C ILE A 466 20.44 -5.06 -16.05
N GLY A 467 20.14 -4.36 -17.15
CA GLY A 467 21.11 -3.47 -17.81
C GLY A 467 21.49 -2.27 -16.93
N ALA A 468 22.79 -2.12 -16.65
CA ALA A 468 23.45 -1.13 -15.78
C ALA A 468 23.06 -1.19 -14.27
N GLU A 469 24.04 -0.92 -13.40
CA GLU A 469 23.89 -0.97 -11.93
C GLU A 469 22.65 -0.20 -11.47
N LEU A 470 21.78 -0.89 -10.72
CA LEU A 470 20.69 -0.27 -9.96
C LEU A 470 21.23 0.97 -9.22
N PRO A 471 20.50 2.09 -9.19
CA PRO A 471 20.96 3.27 -8.45
C PRO A 471 21.26 2.86 -7.02
N LYS A 472 22.54 2.94 -6.64
CA LYS A 472 22.95 2.70 -5.25
C LYS A 472 22.19 3.70 -4.40
N GLU A 473 21.54 3.21 -3.34
CA GLU A 473 20.89 4.07 -2.35
C GLU A 473 21.88 5.17 -1.97
N SER A 474 21.51 6.42 -2.28
CA SER A 474 22.29 7.54 -1.80
C SER A 474 22.09 7.57 -0.30
N ASN A 475 23.07 7.07 0.46
CA ASN A 475 23.16 7.36 1.88
C ASN A 475 23.16 8.88 2.02
N LYS A 476 21.98 9.47 2.32
CA LYS A 476 21.86 10.87 2.72
C LYS A 476 22.87 11.04 3.86
N LYS A 477 23.93 11.80 3.62
CA LYS A 477 24.87 12.16 4.69
C LYS A 477 24.03 12.77 5.80
N LYS A 478 23.98 12.14 6.97
CA LYS A 478 23.47 12.79 8.19
C LYS A 478 24.21 14.12 8.30
N LYS A 479 23.48 15.23 8.27
CA LYS A 479 24.04 16.54 8.64
C LYS A 479 24.67 16.36 10.02
N GLU A 480 25.92 16.75 10.18
CA GLU A 480 26.48 16.92 11.53
C GLU A 480 25.62 17.96 12.23
N ILE A 481 25.09 17.59 13.40
CA ILE A 481 24.27 18.45 14.24
C ILE A 481 25.24 19.34 15.03
N ASP A 482 25.02 20.65 14.99
CA ASP A 482 25.75 21.61 15.84
C ASP A 482 25.11 21.60 17.23
N GLU A 483 25.75 20.92 18.19
CA GLU A 483 25.23 20.74 19.55
C GLU A 483 25.01 22.08 20.29
N ASP A 484 25.87 23.08 20.05
CA ASP A 484 25.77 24.39 20.70
C ASP A 484 24.55 25.16 20.18
N GLN A 485 24.30 25.11 18.87
CA GLN A 485 23.12 25.72 18.25
C GLN A 485 21.83 25.07 18.77
N VAL A 486 21.77 23.74 18.78
CA VAL A 486 20.57 22.99 19.21
C VAL A 486 20.27 23.23 20.69
N SER A 487 21.30 23.33 21.54
CA SER A 487 21.12 23.69 22.95
C SER A 487 20.53 25.09 23.11
N ALA A 488 21.00 26.08 22.34
CA ALA A 488 20.47 27.44 22.39
C ALA A 488 19.01 27.52 21.91
N GLU A 489 18.64 26.76 20.89
CA GLU A 489 17.26 26.66 20.40
C GLU A 489 16.33 26.00 21.45
N ALA A 490 16.81 24.97 22.15
CA ALA A 490 16.06 24.35 23.25
C ALA A 490 15.86 25.31 24.42
N GLU A 491 16.87 26.10 24.78
CA GLU A 491 16.75 27.15 25.80
C GLU A 491 15.75 28.23 25.39
N GLN A 492 15.78 28.68 24.12
CA GLN A 492 14.81 29.65 23.59
C GLN A 492 13.38 29.13 23.72
N LEU A 493 13.13 27.87 23.35
CA LEU A 493 11.81 27.23 23.48
C LEU A 493 11.34 27.19 24.94
N ILE A 494 12.21 26.77 25.86
CA ILE A 494 11.88 26.66 27.29
C ILE A 494 11.58 28.04 27.88
N ASN A 495 12.41 29.04 27.60
CA ASN A 495 12.23 30.40 28.09
C ASN A 495 10.91 30.99 27.59
N TYR A 496 10.61 30.86 26.29
CA TYR A 496 9.35 31.34 25.73
C TYR A 496 8.13 30.69 26.42
N LEU A 497 8.16 29.37 26.61
CA LEU A 497 7.08 28.65 27.28
C LEU A 497 6.88 29.07 28.73
N GLU A 498 7.95 29.41 29.45
CA GLU A 498 7.90 29.81 30.85
C GLU A 498 7.47 31.27 31.01
N ASP A 499 7.97 32.16 30.16
CA ASP A 499 7.68 33.60 30.19
C ASP A 499 6.23 33.91 29.75
N GLU A 500 5.79 33.32 28.64
CA GLU A 500 4.43 33.55 28.09
C GLU A 500 3.39 32.59 28.67
N GLN A 501 3.82 31.61 29.47
CA GLN A 501 2.98 30.52 29.98
C GLN A 501 2.12 29.85 28.88
N ALA A 502 2.64 29.75 27.65
CA ALA A 502 1.84 29.35 26.49
C ALA A 502 1.24 27.94 26.63
N TYR A 503 1.81 27.07 27.47
CA TYR A 503 1.26 25.74 27.79
C TYR A 503 -0.13 25.80 28.47
N LEU A 504 -0.53 26.93 29.05
CA LEU A 504 -1.87 27.12 29.62
C LEU A 504 -2.95 27.29 28.54
N ASN A 505 -2.57 27.58 27.29
CA ASN A 505 -3.51 27.62 26.17
C ASN A 505 -3.93 26.17 25.80
N PRO A 506 -5.21 25.80 25.93
CA PRO A 506 -5.68 24.46 25.59
C PRO A 506 -5.64 24.19 24.08
N GLY A 507 -5.63 25.23 23.24
CA GLY A 507 -5.53 25.13 21.78
C GLY A 507 -4.10 25.23 21.23
N LEU A 508 -3.07 25.18 22.08
CA LEU A 508 -1.67 25.23 21.63
C LEU A 508 -1.35 24.00 20.78
N SER A 509 -0.93 24.23 19.53
CA SER A 509 -0.42 23.22 18.60
C SER A 509 1.09 23.38 18.39
N LEU A 510 1.74 22.34 17.86
CA LEU A 510 3.15 22.39 17.51
C LEU A 510 3.41 23.45 16.46
N ARG A 511 2.58 23.53 15.41
CA ARG A 511 2.71 24.55 14.36
C ARG A 511 2.52 25.96 14.92
N GLY A 512 1.54 26.16 15.82
CA GLY A 512 1.33 27.44 16.49
C GLY A 512 2.51 27.84 17.37
N LEU A 513 3.08 26.91 18.14
CA LEU A 513 4.27 27.19 18.95
C LEU A 513 5.51 27.49 18.08
N ALA A 514 5.69 26.73 17.00
CA ALA A 514 6.79 26.91 16.05
C ALA A 514 6.76 28.30 15.43
N GLU A 515 5.58 28.79 15.04
CA GLU A 515 5.39 30.15 14.52
C GLU A 515 5.80 31.22 15.55
N GLN A 516 5.39 31.07 16.82
CA GLN A 516 5.70 32.05 17.87
C GLN A 516 7.19 32.17 18.17
N ILE A 517 7.95 31.08 18.04
CA ILE A 517 9.41 31.07 18.26
C ILE A 517 10.22 31.21 16.96
N ASN A 518 9.54 31.47 15.83
CA ASN A 518 10.14 31.60 14.50
C ASN A 518 10.98 30.36 14.08
N MET A 519 10.40 29.17 14.26
CA MET A 519 11.01 27.88 13.95
C MET A 519 10.12 27.08 12.99
N HIS A 520 10.71 26.28 12.10
CA HIS A 520 9.92 25.40 11.23
C HIS A 520 9.30 24.24 12.04
N PRO A 521 8.04 23.83 11.79
CA PRO A 521 7.39 22.74 12.52
C PRO A 521 8.18 21.42 12.53
N ASN A 522 8.72 21.00 11.38
CA ASN A 522 9.57 19.80 11.30
C ASN A 522 10.79 19.90 12.24
N HIS A 523 11.41 21.09 12.34
CA HIS A 523 12.58 21.31 13.19
C HIS A 523 12.20 21.34 14.67
N LEU A 524 11.10 21.99 15.04
CA LEU A 524 10.60 21.95 16.43
C LEU A 524 10.24 20.52 16.85
N SER A 525 9.56 19.78 15.99
CA SER A 525 9.26 18.37 16.22
C SER A 525 10.53 17.54 16.41
N TRP A 526 11.53 17.75 15.56
CA TRP A 526 12.83 17.08 15.67
C TRP A 526 13.54 17.43 16.99
N LEU A 527 13.60 18.72 17.35
CA LEU A 527 14.21 19.22 18.58
C LEU A 527 13.56 18.57 19.83
N LEU A 528 12.24 18.49 19.84
CA LEU A 528 11.49 17.87 20.94
C LEU A 528 11.82 16.38 21.08
N ASN A 529 11.75 15.64 19.97
CA ASN A 529 11.89 14.18 20.01
C ASN A 529 13.34 13.71 20.14
N GLU A 530 14.24 14.25 19.34
CA GLU A 530 15.63 13.77 19.25
C GLU A 530 16.55 14.39 20.30
N PHE A 531 16.29 15.64 20.72
CA PHE A 531 17.14 16.34 21.68
C PHE A 531 16.53 16.38 23.09
N ILE A 532 15.25 16.79 23.23
CA ILE A 532 14.57 16.84 24.54
C ILE A 532 14.10 15.46 24.99
N GLY A 533 13.85 14.54 24.05
CA GLY A 533 13.40 13.17 24.34
C GLY A 533 11.93 13.05 24.71
N LYS A 534 11.08 13.97 24.23
CA LYS A 534 9.62 13.95 24.42
C LYS A 534 8.93 14.38 23.13
N ASN A 535 7.81 13.76 22.78
CA ASN A 535 6.95 14.34 21.75
C ASN A 535 6.30 15.65 22.26
N PHE A 536 5.60 16.37 21.39
CA PHE A 536 5.00 17.66 21.74
C PHE A 536 3.97 17.55 22.86
N ASN A 537 3.05 16.58 22.77
CA ASN A 537 2.01 16.39 23.77
C ASN A 537 2.61 16.06 25.13
N GLU A 538 3.60 15.17 25.19
CA GLU A 538 4.33 14.83 26.42
C GLU A 538 5.05 16.05 27.01
N PHE A 539 5.73 16.83 26.18
CA PHE A 539 6.46 18.00 26.61
C PHE A 539 5.54 19.08 27.20
N ILE A 540 4.47 19.44 26.48
CA ILE A 540 3.49 20.43 26.95
C ILE A 540 2.74 19.93 28.18
N ASN A 541 2.26 18.68 28.17
CA ASN A 541 1.53 18.13 29.31
C ASN A 541 2.41 18.06 30.57
N SER A 542 3.72 17.86 30.43
CA SER A 542 4.64 17.94 31.58
C SER A 542 4.64 19.31 32.22
N LYS A 543 4.66 20.38 31.41
CA LYS A 543 4.59 21.76 31.91
C LYS A 543 3.22 22.05 32.56
N ARG A 544 2.14 21.56 31.97
CA ARG A 544 0.78 21.66 32.54
C ARG A 544 0.65 20.92 33.88
N ILE A 545 1.25 19.74 33.99
CA ILE A 545 1.26 18.94 35.24
C ILE A 545 2.05 19.67 36.34
N GLU A 546 3.20 20.25 36.02
CA GLU A 546 3.97 21.04 36.98
C GLU A 546 3.20 22.28 37.48
N TYR A 547 2.47 22.95 36.60
CA TYR A 547 1.57 24.03 36.99
C TYR A 547 0.44 23.52 37.90
N PHE A 548 -0.22 22.43 37.52
CA PHE A 548 -1.27 21.79 38.31
C PHE A 548 -0.79 21.42 39.72
N LYS A 549 0.39 20.81 39.84
CA LYS A 549 0.97 20.42 41.14
C LYS A 549 1.10 21.61 42.08
N LYS A 550 1.54 22.76 41.58
CA LYS A 550 1.62 24.01 42.35
C LYS A 550 0.23 24.50 42.73
N ALA A 551 -0.66 24.66 41.75
CA ALA A 551 -2.00 25.20 41.95
C ALA A 551 -2.85 24.34 42.93
N ALA A 552 -2.71 23.02 42.89
CA ALA A 552 -3.44 22.10 43.76
C ALA A 552 -3.00 22.12 45.23
N LEU A 553 -1.80 22.65 45.53
CA LEU A 553 -1.28 22.80 46.89
C LEU A 553 -1.49 24.20 47.47
N GLU A 554 -1.95 25.16 46.65
CA GLU A 554 -2.22 26.52 47.10
C GLU A 554 -3.51 26.60 47.94
N PRO A 555 -3.45 27.15 49.17
CA PRO A 555 -4.63 27.24 50.05
C PRO A 555 -5.80 28.01 49.44
N ASN A 556 -5.50 29.03 48.62
CA ASN A 556 -6.50 29.86 47.96
C ASN A 556 -7.34 29.08 46.93
N ASN A 557 -6.79 27.99 46.38
CA ASN A 557 -7.45 27.16 45.37
C ASN A 557 -8.24 26.00 45.98
N SER A 558 -8.34 25.92 47.31
CA SER A 558 -9.06 24.85 48.02
C SER A 558 -10.55 24.74 47.69
N HIS A 559 -11.13 25.77 47.09
CA HIS A 559 -12.52 25.81 46.61
C HIS A 559 -12.71 25.27 45.19
N ILE A 560 -11.62 25.10 44.42
CA ILE A 560 -11.64 24.61 43.03
C ILE A 560 -11.47 23.09 43.05
N SER A 561 -12.24 22.39 42.22
CA SER A 561 -12.08 20.94 42.08
C SER A 561 -10.77 20.59 41.38
N LEU A 562 -10.20 19.40 41.62
CA LEU A 562 -9.00 18.94 40.92
C LEU A 562 -9.18 18.95 39.38
N LEU A 563 -10.38 18.65 38.90
CA LEU A 563 -10.68 18.73 37.47
C LEU A 563 -10.73 20.17 36.96
N GLY A 564 -11.26 21.10 37.77
CA GLY A 564 -11.25 22.53 37.46
C GLY A 564 -9.82 23.06 37.36
N LEU A 565 -8.96 22.71 38.32
CA LEU A 565 -7.53 23.07 38.29
C LEU A 565 -6.81 22.44 37.10
N ALA A 566 -7.15 21.22 36.70
CA ALA A 566 -6.60 20.62 35.49
C ALA A 566 -6.95 21.42 34.23
N PHE A 567 -8.19 21.89 34.12
CA PHE A 567 -8.61 22.76 33.01
C PHE A 567 -7.94 24.14 33.05
N GLU A 568 -7.77 24.75 34.23
CA GLU A 568 -6.98 25.98 34.40
C GLU A 568 -5.51 25.78 34.06
N SER A 569 -4.99 24.55 34.20
CA SER A 569 -3.64 24.18 33.78
C SER A 569 -3.50 23.96 32.27
N GLY A 570 -4.56 24.16 31.48
CA GLY A 570 -4.54 24.04 30.02
C GLY A 570 -4.96 22.68 29.45
N PHE A 571 -5.39 21.73 30.28
CA PHE A 571 -5.99 20.48 29.77
C PHE A 571 -7.40 20.74 29.21
N ASN A 572 -7.78 20.04 28.14
CA ASN A 572 -9.13 20.09 27.55
C ASN A 572 -9.95 18.80 27.83
N SER A 573 -9.30 17.74 28.33
CA SER A 573 -9.90 16.43 28.55
C SER A 573 -9.50 15.84 29.91
N LYS A 574 -10.50 15.38 30.66
CA LYS A 574 -10.31 14.62 31.90
C LYS A 574 -9.47 13.36 31.68
N THR A 575 -9.72 12.66 30.57
CA THR A 575 -9.04 11.41 30.25
C THR A 575 -7.56 11.68 29.98
N VAL A 576 -7.26 12.65 29.09
CA VAL A 576 -5.88 13.06 28.79
C VAL A 576 -5.13 13.49 30.05
N PHE A 577 -5.76 14.32 30.89
CA PHE A 577 -5.17 14.75 32.16
C PHE A 577 -4.81 13.58 33.07
N ASN A 578 -5.76 12.67 33.34
CA ASN A 578 -5.51 11.56 34.26
C ASN A 578 -4.43 10.60 33.72
N THR A 579 -4.44 10.32 32.42
CA THR A 579 -3.44 9.46 31.78
C THR A 579 -2.06 10.11 31.83
N ALA A 580 -1.93 11.36 31.39
CA ALA A 580 -0.65 12.08 31.40
C ALA A 580 -0.10 12.22 32.83
N PHE A 581 -0.96 12.60 33.80
CA PHE A 581 -0.57 12.74 35.19
C PHE A 581 -0.11 11.40 35.79
N LYS A 582 -0.83 10.30 35.53
CA LYS A 582 -0.43 8.97 36.00
C LYS A 582 0.86 8.50 35.34
N LYS A 583 1.04 8.74 34.04
CA LYS A 583 2.26 8.40 33.28
C LYS A 583 3.49 9.11 33.85
N GLU A 584 3.36 10.39 34.19
CA GLU A 584 4.47 11.20 34.70
C GLU A 584 4.72 11.02 36.21
N VAL A 585 3.66 10.99 37.02
CA VAL A 585 3.75 11.04 38.48
C VAL A 585 3.68 9.64 39.12
N GLY A 586 3.19 8.64 38.38
CA GLY A 586 3.06 7.25 38.85
C GLY A 586 1.83 6.99 39.74
N MET A 587 0.97 7.99 39.96
CA MET A 587 -0.24 7.88 40.78
C MET A 587 -1.33 8.84 40.27
N THR A 588 -2.56 8.71 40.78
CA THR A 588 -3.66 9.62 40.39
C THR A 588 -3.49 11.02 41.00
N PRO A 589 -4.08 12.08 40.39
CA PRO A 589 -4.04 13.43 40.95
C PRO A 589 -4.56 13.51 42.39
N GLY A 590 -5.59 12.73 42.71
CA GLY A 590 -6.17 12.67 44.05
C GLY A 590 -5.26 12.00 45.08
N GLU A 591 -4.54 10.95 44.69
CA GLU A 591 -3.51 10.32 45.54
C GLU A 591 -2.33 11.26 45.77
N TYR A 592 -1.89 11.96 44.71
CA TYR A 592 -0.83 12.96 44.81
C TYR A 592 -1.18 14.05 45.82
N VAL A 593 -2.34 14.73 45.67
CA VAL A 593 -2.73 15.81 46.60
C VAL A 593 -2.89 15.32 48.03
N LYS A 594 -3.34 14.07 48.25
CA LYS A 594 -3.38 13.46 49.59
C LYS A 594 -2.00 13.17 50.15
N SER A 595 -1.02 12.82 49.32
CA SER A 595 0.36 12.54 49.75
C SER A 595 1.15 13.80 50.15
N GLN A 596 0.71 14.98 49.70
CA GLN A 596 1.36 16.26 49.96
C GLN A 596 0.71 17.05 51.12
N LYS A 597 -0.40 16.54 51.68
CA LYS A 597 -1.09 17.07 52.86
C LYS A 597 -0.73 16.24 54.08
#